data_AF-A0A424QNU5-F1
#
_entry.id   AF-A0A424QNU5-F1
#
_cell.length_a   1.000
_cell.length_b   1.000
_cell.length_c   1.000
_cell.angle_alpha   90.00
_cell.angle_beta   90.00
_cell.angle_gamma   90.00
#
_symmetry.space_group_name_H-M   'P 1'
#
loop_
_entity.id
_entity.type
_entity.pdbx_description
1 polymer ?
#
loop_
_entity_poly.entity_id
_entity_poly.type
_entity_poly.pdbx_seq_one_letter_code
_entity_poly.pdbx_strand_id
1 'polypeptide(L)'
;MEFSWSEREGIHEVALFTYNPRHTHRFLFHKSHGSNRVQALQALLDYTQTHRDREQSYTVQWRVAGETELHTSYFSAGNILMALDKFFAGRDPHTVQVFSVALNPVS
;
A
#
# COMPACT_ATOMS: atom_id res chain seq x y z
N MET A 1 1.17 -6.31 -11.20
CA MET A 1 0.11 -5.83 -10.30
C MET A 1 -0.81 -7.00 -10.00
N GLU A 2 -1.40 -7.04 -8.81
CA GLU A 2 -2.27 -8.12 -8.35
C GLU A 2 -3.53 -7.52 -7.73
N PHE A 3 -4.71 -8.04 -8.09
CA PHE A 3 -5.97 -7.72 -7.43
C PHE A 3 -6.31 -8.84 -6.45
N SER A 4 -6.50 -8.50 -5.17
CA SER A 4 -6.97 -9.42 -4.14
C SER A 4 -8.39 -9.03 -3.72
N TRP A 5 -9.31 -9.99 -3.79
CA TRP A 5 -10.73 -9.77 -3.53
C TRP A 5 -11.13 -10.34 -2.19
N SER A 6 -11.98 -9.62 -1.47
CA SER A 6 -12.68 -10.14 -0.30
C SER A 6 -14.10 -9.63 -0.23
N GLU A 7 -14.94 -10.36 0.50
CA GLU A 7 -16.34 -9.99 0.72
C GLU A 7 -16.66 -10.19 2.20
N ARG A 8 -17.25 -9.16 2.81
CA ARG A 8 -17.72 -9.20 4.19
C ARG A 8 -19.01 -8.41 4.29
N GLU A 9 -20.05 -9.02 4.85
CA GLU A 9 -21.34 -8.36 5.10
C GLU A 9 -21.97 -7.71 3.85
N GLY A 10 -21.79 -8.34 2.68
CA GLY A 10 -22.30 -7.82 1.40
C GLY A 10 -21.48 -6.64 0.82
N ILE A 11 -20.37 -6.27 1.45
CA ILE A 11 -19.42 -5.29 0.93
C ILE A 11 -18.33 -6.03 0.19
N HIS A 12 -18.16 -5.68 -1.10
CA HIS A 12 -17.06 -6.19 -1.91
C HIS A 12 -15.85 -5.26 -1.78
N GLU A 13 -14.73 -5.79 -1.29
CA GLU A 13 -13.45 -5.09 -1.23
C GLU A 13 -12.51 -5.61 -2.32
N VAL A 14 -11.82 -4.69 -2.99
CA VAL A 14 -10.69 -4.97 -3.87
C VAL A 14 -9.45 -4.29 -3.33
N ALA A 15 -8.39 -5.08 -3.11
CA ALA A 15 -7.06 -4.60 -2.75
C ALA A 15 -6.13 -4.71 -3.96
N LEU A 16 -5.54 -3.60 -4.38
CA LEU A 16 -4.54 -3.57 -5.45
C LEU A 16 -3.14 -3.63 -4.85
N PHE A 17 -2.39 -4.67 -5.19
CA PHE A 17 -0.99 -4.82 -4.81
C PHE A 17 -0.06 -4.52 -5.99
N THR A 18 1.04 -3.84 -5.70
CA THR A 18 2.15 -3.62 -6.63
C THR A 18 3.35 -4.42 -6.17
N TYR A 19 4.18 -4.86 -7.13
CA TYR A 19 5.42 -5.58 -6.85
C TYR A 19 6.58 -4.67 -7.21
N ASN A 20 7.63 -4.70 -6.40
CA ASN A 20 8.90 -4.13 -6.84
C ASN A 20 9.54 -5.13 -7.82
N PRO A 21 9.90 -4.73 -9.05
CA PRO A 21 10.55 -5.62 -10.00
C PRO A 21 11.94 -6.11 -9.54
N ARG A 22 12.56 -5.45 -8.55
CA ARG A 22 13.89 -5.79 -8.04
C ARG A 22 13.87 -6.79 -6.89
N HIS A 23 12.78 -6.87 -6.13
CA HIS A 23 12.66 -7.79 -4.99
C HIS A 23 11.24 -8.35 -4.93
N THR A 24 11.08 -9.63 -4.59
CA THR A 24 9.80 -10.37 -4.67
C THR A 24 8.71 -9.88 -3.70
N HIS A 25 8.97 -8.83 -2.93
CA HIS A 25 7.99 -8.19 -2.05
C HIS A 25 6.94 -7.38 -2.81
N ARG A 26 5.70 -7.56 -2.37
CA ARG A 26 4.53 -6.80 -2.79
C ARG A 26 4.08 -5.83 -1.70
N PHE A 27 3.48 -4.73 -2.11
CA PHE A 27 2.94 -3.71 -1.23
C PHE A 27 1.53 -3.34 -1.64
N LEU A 28 0.72 -2.94 -0.68
CA LEU A 28 -0.62 -2.45 -0.98
C LEU A 28 -0.52 -1.05 -1.59
N PHE A 29 -1.07 -0.92 -2.79
CA PHE A 29 -1.28 0.38 -3.41
C PHE A 29 -2.50 1.06 -2.78
N HIS A 30 -3.66 0.39 -2.82
CA HIS A 30 -4.91 0.89 -2.24
C HIS A 30 -5.96 -0.21 -2.09
N LYS A 31 -6.93 0.02 -1.19
CA LYS A 31 -8.13 -0.80 -1.03
C LYS A 31 -9.35 0.04 -1.32
N SER A 32 -10.29 -0.51 -2.07
CA SER A 32 -11.56 0.14 -2.37
C SER A 32 -12.70 -0.83 -2.16
N HIS A 33 -13.88 -0.30 -1.87
CA HIS A 33 -15.06 -1.09 -1.57
C HIS A 33 -16.27 -0.62 -2.37
N GLY A 34 -17.26 -1.49 -2.53
CA GLY A 34 -18.53 -1.16 -3.17
C GLY A 34 -19.59 -2.21 -2.88
N SER A 35 -20.84 -1.90 -3.23
CA SER A 35 -21.96 -2.85 -3.09
C SER A 35 -21.89 -4.01 -4.08
N ASN A 36 -21.03 -3.90 -5.10
CA ASN A 36 -20.68 -4.96 -6.03
C ASN A 36 -19.23 -4.76 -6.52
N ARG A 37 -18.67 -5.76 -7.19
CA ARG A 37 -17.29 -5.71 -7.70
C ARG A 37 -17.04 -4.57 -8.69
N VAL A 38 -18.03 -4.20 -9.50
CA VAL A 38 -17.91 -3.10 -10.48
C VAL A 38 -17.74 -1.77 -9.76
N GLN A 39 -18.55 -1.50 -8.73
CA GLN A 39 -18.42 -0.30 -7.92
C GLN A 39 -17.08 -0.25 -7.17
N ALA A 40 -16.61 -1.38 -6.63
CA ALA A 40 -15.32 -1.44 -5.96
C ALA A 40 -14.16 -1.11 -6.92
N LEU A 41 -14.21 -1.59 -8.17
CA LEU A 41 -13.23 -1.25 -9.20
C LEU A 41 -13.33 0.20 -9.67
N GLN A 42 -14.55 0.74 -9.79
CA GLN A 42 -14.74 2.14 -10.14
C GLN A 42 -14.13 3.06 -9.07
N ALA A 43 -14.39 2.78 -7.80
CA ALA A 43 -13.79 3.51 -6.69
C ALA A 43 -12.25 3.41 -6.70
N LEU A 44 -11.70 2.24 -7.03
CA LEU A 44 -10.26 2.04 -7.17
C LEU A 44 -9.69 2.84 -8.35
N LEU A 45 -10.38 2.86 -9.49
CA LEU A 45 -10.00 3.64 -10.66
C LEU A 45 -9.98 5.13 -10.33
N ASP A 46 -11.04 5.65 -9.70
CA ASP A 46 -11.14 7.05 -9.29
C ASP A 46 -9.99 7.43 -8.35
N TYR A 47 -9.64 6.54 -7.41
CA TYR A 47 -8.48 6.72 -6.56
C TYR A 47 -7.18 6.78 -7.39
N THR A 48 -6.94 5.84 -8.31
CA THR A 48 -5.70 5.81 -9.12
C THR A 48 -5.49 7.09 -9.93
N GLN A 49 -6.58 7.78 -10.30
CA GLN A 49 -6.55 9.01 -11.08
C GLN A 49 -6.33 10.27 -10.23
N THR A 50 -6.77 10.27 -8.97
CA THR A 50 -6.85 11.48 -8.13
C THR A 50 -5.94 11.47 -6.91
N HIS A 51 -5.36 10.33 -6.53
CA HIS A 51 -4.64 10.20 -5.26
C HIS A 51 -3.42 11.12 -5.14
N ARG A 52 -2.75 11.45 -6.26
CA ARG A 52 -1.53 12.27 -6.25
C ARG A 52 -1.76 13.70 -5.75
N ASP A 53 -2.97 14.23 -5.97
CA ASP A 53 -3.32 15.59 -5.58
C ASP A 53 -3.80 15.67 -4.12
N ARG A 54 -4.12 14.52 -3.52
CA ARG A 54 -4.80 14.43 -2.21
C ARG A 54 -3.93 13.84 -1.10
N GLU A 55 -2.92 13.07 -1.47
CA GLU A 55 -2.09 12.33 -0.53
C GLU A 55 -0.68 12.87 -0.45
N GLN A 56 -0.09 12.71 0.73
CA GLN A 56 1.31 12.99 0.96
C GLN A 56 2.16 11.80 0.49
N SER A 57 3.42 12.06 0.16
CA SER A 57 4.38 11.01 -0.20
C SER A 57 5.28 10.69 0.98
N TYR A 58 5.47 9.40 1.28
CA TYR A 58 6.30 8.91 2.37
C TYR A 58 7.40 8.00 1.85
N THR A 59 8.59 8.12 2.43
CA THR A 59 9.72 7.20 2.24
C THR A 59 9.84 6.30 3.45
N VAL A 60 9.79 4.99 3.24
CA VAL A 60 9.98 3.96 4.28
C VAL A 60 11.30 3.25 4.02
N GLN A 61 12.20 3.28 5.00
CA GLN A 61 13.42 2.48 4.99
C GLN A 61 13.27 1.27 5.89
N TRP A 62 13.53 0.08 5.35
CA TRP A 62 13.21 -1.17 6.00
C TRP A 62 14.12 -2.30 5.51
N ARG A 63 14.11 -3.43 6.21
CA ARG A 63 14.75 -4.68 5.77
C ARG A 63 13.96 -5.90 6.19
N VAL A 64 14.23 -7.04 5.58
CA VAL A 64 13.76 -8.34 6.08
C VAL A 64 14.50 -8.67 7.39
N ALA A 65 13.77 -9.19 8.37
CA ALA A 65 14.34 -9.54 9.66
C ALA A 65 15.40 -10.64 9.49
N GLY A 66 16.60 -10.40 10.03
CA GLY A 66 17.75 -11.31 9.90
C GLY A 66 18.61 -11.05 8.66
N GLU A 67 18.17 -10.20 7.72
CA GLU A 67 18.96 -9.81 6.56
C GLU A 67 19.72 -8.49 6.81
N THR A 68 20.71 -8.21 5.95
CA THR A 68 21.54 -7.00 6.03
C THR A 68 21.17 -5.95 4.99
N GLU A 69 20.46 -6.32 3.93
CA GLU A 69 20.11 -5.40 2.85
C GLU A 69 19.07 -4.37 3.32
N LEU A 70 19.36 -3.09 3.11
CA LEU A 70 18.41 -2.01 3.38
C LEU A 70 17.63 -1.69 2.11
N HIS A 71 16.30 -1.74 2.22
CA HIS A 71 15.38 -1.36 1.16
C HIS A 71 14.76 0.00 1.43
N THR A 72 14.47 0.72 0.34
CA THR A 72 13.72 1.98 0.36
C THR A 72 12.46 1.80 -0.46
N SER A 73 11.32 2.17 0.10
CA SER A 73 10.02 2.07 -0.56
C SER A 73 9.21 3.35 -0.38
N TYR A 74 8.40 3.69 -1.37
CA TYR A 74 7.66 4.95 -1.41
C TYR A 74 6.16 4.68 -1.40
N PHE A 75 5.43 5.47 -0.61
CA PHE A 75 3.99 5.33 -0.42
C PHE A 75 3.29 6.67 -0.51
N SER A 76 2.24 6.76 -1.32
CA SER A 76 1.26 7.83 -1.20
C SER A 76 0.24 7.44 -0.13
N ALA A 77 -0.02 8.31 0.85
CA ALA A 77 -1.01 8.08 1.89
C ALA A 77 -1.47 9.41 2.53
N GLY A 78 -2.64 9.39 3.18
CA GLY A 78 -3.15 10.56 3.90
C GLY A 78 -2.36 10.92 5.17
N ASN A 79 -1.70 9.94 5.79
CA ASN A 79 -0.81 10.15 6.93
C ASN A 79 0.20 8.99 7.07
N ILE A 80 1.11 9.11 8.04
CA ILE A 80 2.17 8.13 8.31
C ILE A 80 1.63 6.74 8.70
N LEU A 81 0.53 6.67 9.46
CA LEU A 81 -0.06 5.39 9.88
C LEU A 81 -0.63 4.64 8.68
N MET A 82 -1.32 5.35 7.79
CA MET A 82 -1.84 4.78 6.54
C MET A 82 -0.73 4.31 5.59
N ALA A 83 0.42 5.00 5.57
CA ALA A 83 1.59 4.55 4.82
C ALA A 83 2.12 3.22 5.38
N LEU A 84 2.18 3.09 6.71
CA LEU A 84 2.56 1.85 7.38
C LEU A 84 1.53 0.74 7.18
N ASP A 85 0.24 1.02 7.19
CA ASP A 85 -0.80 0.04 6.88
C ASP A 85 -0.62 -0.54 5.47
N LYS A 86 -0.33 0.34 4.49
CA LYS A 86 -0.02 -0.08 3.11
C LYS A 86 1.26 -0.92 3.04
N PHE A 87 2.28 -0.55 3.82
CA PHE A 87 3.50 -1.31 3.94
C PHE A 87 3.23 -2.70 4.53
N PHE A 88 2.53 -2.82 5.66
CA PHE A 88 2.29 -4.08 6.36
C PHE A 88 1.13 -4.92 5.82
N ALA A 89 0.43 -4.45 4.78
CA ALA A 89 -0.70 -5.18 4.21
C ALA A 89 -0.29 -6.58 3.71
N GLY A 90 -0.93 -7.60 4.28
CA GLY A 90 -0.75 -9.00 3.86
C GLY A 90 0.61 -9.60 4.22
N ARG A 91 1.32 -9.05 5.21
CA ARG A 91 2.55 -9.60 5.78
C ARG A 91 2.48 -9.67 7.30
N ASP A 92 3.30 -10.53 7.88
CA ASP A 92 3.54 -10.58 9.32
C ASP A 92 4.50 -9.43 9.72
N PRO A 93 4.10 -8.52 10.63
CA PRO A 93 4.95 -7.43 11.11
C PRO A 93 6.30 -7.89 11.68
N HIS A 94 6.42 -9.12 12.18
CA HIS A 94 7.65 -9.66 12.76
C HIS A 94 8.71 -10.05 11.70
N THR A 95 8.32 -10.15 10.43
CA THR A 95 9.23 -10.55 9.34
C THR A 95 10.06 -9.40 8.76
N VAL A 96 9.79 -8.16 9.17
CA VAL A 96 10.46 -6.97 8.65
C VAL A 96 10.82 -6.01 9.79
N GLN A 97 11.88 -5.23 9.58
CA GLN A 97 12.30 -4.17 10.50
C GLN A 97 12.22 -2.84 9.76
N VAL A 98 11.44 -1.90 10.29
CA VAL A 98 11.34 -0.54 9.78
C VAL A 98 12.29 0.35 10.57
N PHE A 99 13.19 1.04 9.88
CA PHE A 99 14.18 1.93 10.49
C PHE A 99 13.70 3.37 10.56
N SER A 100 13.08 3.83 9.46
CA SER A 100 12.63 5.21 9.35
C SER A 100 11.41 5.31 8.45
N VAL A 101 10.58 6.29 8.76
CA VAL A 101 9.49 6.73 7.89
C VAL A 101 9.55 8.25 7.84
N ALA A 102 9.74 8.80 6.65
CA ALA A 102 9.88 10.22 6.43
C ALA A 102 8.78 10.73 5.50
N LEU A 103 8.19 11.88 5.84
CA LEU A 103 7.34 12.63 4.94
C LEU A 103 8.22 13.32 3.89
N ASN A 104 7.93 13.11 2.61
CA ASN A 104 8.63 13.74 1.51
C ASN A 104 8.11 15.18 1.33
N PRO A 105 9.00 16.18 1.15
CA PRO A 105 8.57 17.55 0.93
C PRO A 105 7.77 17.66 -0.38
N VAL A 106 6.69 18.45 -0.34
CA VAL A 106 5.94 18.84 -1.53
C VAL A 106 6.76 19.90 -2.26
N SER A 107 7.08 19.67 -3.53
CA SER A 107 7.73 20.68 -4.40
C SER A 107 6.70 21.60 -5.04
#